data_AF-L7KCT7-F1
#
_entry.id   AF-L7KCT7-F1
#
_cell.length_a   1.000
_cell.length_b   1.000
_cell.length_c   1.000
_cell.angle_alpha   90.00
_cell.angle_beta   90.00
_cell.angle_gamma   90.00
#
_symmetry.space_group_name_H-M   'P 1'
#
loop_
_entity.id
_entity.type
_entity.pdbx_description
1 polymer ?
#
loop_
_entity_poly.entity_id
_entity_poly.type
_entity_poly.pdbx_seq_one_letter_code
_entity_poly.pdbx_strand_id
1 'polypeptide(L)'
;MPARGPEPHLKELGAFLRTRRGELTPAQAGLPELDQRRRVSGLRREEVAQLASISTDYYTRIEQGRLAPSPPVLTALVDALHLDSDQAEYLDSLANHAGHQPATTKPVRTSSRIRPQVRRLIDQLADTPAIVLGPRTDILAWNRGKLPHPAKARRTGSC
;
A
#
# COMPACT_ATOMS: atom_id res chain seq x y z
N MET A 1 21.44 -10.02 -23.85
CA MET A 1 20.85 -8.69 -23.53
C MET A 1 19.45 -8.94 -23.00
N PRO A 2 19.17 -8.82 -21.68
CA PRO A 2 17.80 -8.99 -21.22
C PRO A 2 16.96 -7.82 -21.78
N ALA A 3 15.80 -8.15 -22.34
CA ALA A 3 14.84 -7.17 -22.81
C ALA A 3 14.48 -6.25 -21.63
N ARG A 4 14.73 -4.95 -21.80
CA ARG A 4 14.28 -3.92 -20.86
C ARG A 4 12.77 -4.06 -20.78
N GLY A 5 12.26 -4.50 -19.63
CA GLY A 5 10.82 -4.58 -19.40
C GLY A 5 10.18 -3.21 -19.67
N PRO A 6 8.87 -3.18 -19.97
CA PRO A 6 8.18 -1.93 -20.25
C PRO A 6 8.41 -0.94 -19.09
N GLU A 7 8.94 0.23 -19.43
CA GLU A 7 9.34 1.23 -18.46
C GLU A 7 8.09 1.85 -17.85
N PRO A 8 8.00 1.99 -16.53
CA PRO A 8 6.85 2.64 -15.89
C PRO A 8 6.71 4.09 -16.38
N HIS A 9 5.47 4.54 -16.56
CA HIS A 9 5.16 5.88 -17.06
C HIS A 9 5.25 6.92 -15.92
N LEU A 10 6.42 6.99 -15.27
CA LEU A 10 6.61 7.74 -14.02
C LEU A 10 6.29 9.23 -14.15
N LYS A 11 6.54 9.83 -15.33
CA LYS A 11 6.19 11.24 -15.57
C LYS A 11 4.68 11.46 -15.60
N GLU A 12 3.94 10.56 -16.23
CA GLU A 12 2.47 10.62 -16.30
C GLU A 12 1.86 10.32 -14.92
N LEU A 13 2.43 9.34 -14.19
CA LEU A 13 2.09 9.05 -12.80
C LEU A 13 2.24 10.29 -11.92
N GLY A 14 3.39 10.95 -12.01
CA GLY A 14 3.67 12.16 -11.25
C GLY A 14 2.74 13.32 -11.59
N ALA A 15 2.45 13.51 -12.89
CA ALA A 15 1.49 14.51 -13.36
C ALA A 15 0.08 14.25 -12.85
N PHE A 16 -0.37 12.99 -12.89
CA PHE A 16 -1.67 12.58 -12.38
C PHE A 16 -1.81 12.86 -10.88
N LEU A 17 -0.82 12.45 -10.08
CA LEU A 17 -0.80 12.72 -8.63
C LEU A 17 -0.80 14.22 -8.32
N ARG A 18 -0.06 15.02 -9.10
CA ARG A 18 -0.06 16.48 -8.97
C ARG A 18 -1.43 17.09 -9.22
N THR A 19 -2.15 16.62 -10.23
CA THR A 19 -3.51 17.08 -10.55
C THR A 19 -4.47 16.75 -9.41
N ARG A 20 -4.51 15.49 -8.97
CA ARG A 20 -5.40 15.05 -7.88
C ARG A 20 -5.13 15.77 -6.56
N ARG A 21 -3.84 15.99 -6.23
CA ARG A 21 -3.44 16.81 -5.09
C ARG A 21 -3.96 18.26 -5.18
N GLY A 22 -4.02 18.83 -6.38
CA GLY A 22 -4.51 20.19 -6.61
C GLY A 22 -6.02 20.34 -6.50
N GLU A 23 -6.78 19.25 -6.68
CA GLU A 23 -8.25 19.22 -6.62
C GLU A 23 -8.77 19.00 -5.21
N LEU A 24 -8.04 18.26 -4.37
CA LEU A 24 -8.48 17.91 -3.02
C LEU A 24 -8.14 19.04 -2.03
N THR A 25 -9.13 19.48 -1.26
CA THR A 25 -8.90 20.45 -0.18
C THR A 25 -8.46 19.76 1.11
N PRO A 26 -7.77 20.46 2.01
CA PRO A 26 -7.37 19.93 3.32
C PRO A 26 -8.56 19.41 4.13
N ALA A 27 -9.65 20.18 4.15
CA ALA A 27 -10.87 19.79 4.84
C ALA A 27 -11.48 18.50 4.27
N GLN A 28 -11.48 18.34 2.94
CA GLN A 28 -11.94 17.12 2.30
C GLN A 28 -11.06 15.91 2.64
N ALA A 29 -9.75 16.12 2.84
CA ALA A 29 -8.80 15.09 3.24
C ALA A 29 -8.74 14.84 4.76
N GLY A 30 -9.66 15.44 5.54
CA GLY A 30 -9.71 15.29 7.00
C GLY A 30 -8.61 16.04 7.76
N LEU A 31 -7.91 16.97 7.11
CA LEU A 31 -6.90 17.81 7.75
C LEU A 31 -7.53 19.12 8.25
N PRO A 32 -7.11 19.59 9.44
CA PRO A 32 -7.56 20.89 9.94
C PRO A 32 -7.03 22.02 9.05
N GLU A 33 -7.88 23.01 8.77
CA GLU A 33 -7.50 24.22 8.04
C GLU A 33 -6.66 25.14 8.94
N LEU A 34 -5.43 24.73 9.26
CA LEU A 34 -4.58 25.38 10.26
C LEU A 34 -3.94 26.70 9.81
N ASP A 35 -4.17 27.19 8.58
CA ASP A 35 -3.38 28.29 8.03
C ASP A 35 -4.21 29.32 7.26
N GLN A 36 -4.37 30.51 7.85
CA GLN A 36 -5.02 31.70 7.25
C GLN A 36 -4.19 32.35 6.12
N ARG A 37 -2.96 31.88 5.84
CA ARG A 37 -2.07 32.41 4.78
C ARG A 37 -1.66 31.36 3.73
N ARG A 38 -2.57 30.46 3.39
CA ARG A 38 -2.32 29.38 2.43
C ARG A 38 -2.15 29.94 1.00
N ARG A 39 -1.01 29.65 0.34
CA ARG A 39 -0.71 30.06 -1.05
C ARG A 39 -1.24 29.09 -2.12
N VAL A 40 -1.68 27.89 -1.73
CA VAL A 40 -2.11 26.80 -2.63
C VAL A 40 -3.53 26.40 -2.25
N SER A 41 -4.43 26.29 -3.23
CA SER A 41 -5.84 25.95 -3.02
C SER A 41 -6.06 24.48 -2.64
N GLY A 42 -5.24 23.58 -3.19
CA GLY A 42 -5.28 22.14 -2.87
C GLY A 42 -4.32 21.73 -1.76
N LEU A 43 -4.16 20.42 -1.62
CA LEU A 43 -3.22 19.82 -0.68
C LEU A 43 -1.76 20.20 -1.01
N ARG A 44 -0.97 20.38 0.03
CA ARG A 44 0.48 20.53 -0.06
C ARG A 44 1.15 19.16 -0.13
N ARG A 45 2.42 19.11 -0.53
CA ARG A 45 3.15 17.83 -0.66
C ARG A 45 3.36 17.17 0.69
N GLU A 46 3.65 17.97 1.71
CA GLU A 46 3.77 17.55 3.10
C GLU A 46 2.47 16.99 3.67
N GLU A 47 1.32 17.56 3.28
CA GLU A 47 0.00 17.09 3.70
C GLU A 47 -0.30 15.72 3.11
N VAL A 48 -0.05 15.51 1.80
CA VAL A 48 -0.20 14.18 1.18
C VAL A 48 0.77 13.17 1.79
N ALA A 49 2.02 13.56 2.02
CA ALA A 49 3.01 12.68 2.63
C ALA A 49 2.61 12.26 4.04
N GLN A 50 2.05 13.18 4.83
CA GLN A 50 1.49 12.89 6.15
C GLN A 50 0.34 11.88 6.05
N LEU A 51 -0.63 12.13 5.18
CA LEU A 51 -1.79 11.24 4.99
C LEU A 51 -1.37 9.83 4.54
N ALA A 52 -0.40 9.75 3.62
CA ALA A 52 0.13 8.48 3.13
C ALA A 52 1.19 7.85 4.06
N SER A 53 1.50 8.46 5.21
CA SER A 53 2.52 7.98 6.16
C SER A 53 3.91 7.74 5.52
N ILE A 54 4.32 8.63 4.62
CA ILE A 54 5.62 8.60 3.93
C ILE A 54 6.37 9.92 4.12
N SER A 55 7.66 9.95 3.76
CA SER A 55 8.41 11.20 3.79
C SER A 55 8.03 12.14 2.64
N THR A 56 8.07 13.45 2.89
CA THR A 56 7.80 14.48 1.87
C THR A 56 8.77 14.40 0.69
N ASP A 57 10.05 14.08 0.93
CA ASP A 57 11.03 13.90 -0.15
C ASP A 57 10.68 12.70 -1.03
N TYR A 58 10.20 11.60 -0.42
CA TYR A 58 9.78 10.42 -1.17
C TYR A 58 8.58 10.71 -2.06
N TYR A 59 7.54 11.35 -1.53
CA TYR A 59 6.40 11.82 -2.33
C TYR A 59 6.83 12.79 -3.43
N THR A 60 7.75 13.72 -3.13
CA THR A 60 8.25 14.68 -4.12
C THR A 60 8.94 13.99 -5.30
N ARG A 61 9.74 12.95 -5.06
CA ARG A 61 10.38 12.17 -6.13
C ARG A 61 9.39 11.39 -6.98
N ILE A 62 8.32 10.86 -6.37
CA ILE A 62 7.22 10.19 -7.06
C ILE A 62 6.47 11.21 -7.94
N GLU A 63 6.08 12.36 -7.39
CA GLU A 63 5.37 13.42 -8.15
C GLU A 63 6.22 13.99 -9.30
N GLN A 64 7.56 14.01 -9.16
CA GLN A 64 8.49 14.39 -10.23
C GLN A 64 8.73 13.29 -11.27
N GLY A 65 8.18 12.09 -11.08
CA GLY A 65 8.39 10.94 -11.95
C GLY A 65 9.82 10.40 -11.93
N ARG A 66 10.55 10.58 -10.82
CA ARG A 66 11.94 10.12 -10.64
C ARG A 66 12.04 8.78 -9.94
N LEU A 67 10.94 8.29 -9.37
CA LEU A 67 10.92 7.06 -8.60
C LEU A 67 9.58 6.36 -8.73
N ALA A 68 9.63 5.05 -8.97
CA ALA A 68 8.46 4.19 -8.93
C ALA A 68 8.04 3.91 -7.46
N PRO A 69 6.81 4.22 -7.06
CA PRO A 69 6.30 3.85 -5.74
C PRO A 69 6.14 2.33 -5.62
N SER A 70 6.25 1.81 -4.40
CA SER A 70 5.93 0.40 -4.13
C SER A 70 4.42 0.18 -4.08
N PRO A 71 3.92 -1.07 -4.24
CA PRO A 71 2.48 -1.36 -4.17
C PRO A 71 1.78 -0.88 -2.88
N PRO A 72 2.38 -1.01 -1.68
CA PRO A 72 1.82 -0.43 -0.46
C PRO A 72 1.70 1.10 -0.52
N VAL A 73 2.65 1.77 -1.15
CA VAL A 73 2.66 3.23 -1.30
C VAL A 73 1.59 3.68 -2.29
N LEU A 74 1.38 2.94 -3.38
CA LEU A 74 0.25 3.21 -4.30
C LEU A 74 -1.09 3.12 -3.59
N THR A 75 -1.27 2.09 -2.75
CA THR A 75 -2.50 1.91 -1.95
C THR A 75 -2.69 3.08 -1.00
N ALA A 76 -1.65 3.47 -0.25
CA ALA A 76 -1.71 4.61 0.65
C ALA A 76 -2.00 5.94 -0.09
N LEU A 77 -1.53 6.11 -1.33
CA LEU A 77 -1.81 7.28 -2.15
C LEU A 77 -3.24 7.32 -2.69
N VAL A 78 -3.83 6.16 -3.01
CA VAL A 78 -5.26 6.04 -3.36
C VAL A 78 -6.11 6.51 -2.18
N ASP A 79 -5.80 6.03 -0.98
CA ASP A 79 -6.52 6.40 0.24
C ASP A 79 -6.29 7.88 0.60
N ALA A 80 -5.05 8.38 0.54
CA ALA A 80 -4.71 9.75 0.91
C ALA A 80 -5.31 10.81 -0.03
N LEU A 81 -5.47 10.49 -1.31
CA LEU A 81 -6.00 11.40 -2.33
C LEU A 81 -7.48 11.16 -2.63
N HIS A 82 -8.15 10.29 -1.87
CA HIS A 82 -9.57 9.95 -2.05
C HIS A 82 -9.88 9.53 -3.49
N LEU A 83 -8.99 8.74 -4.11
CA LEU A 83 -9.17 8.33 -5.50
C LEU A 83 -10.33 7.34 -5.62
N ASP A 84 -11.19 7.54 -6.62
CA ASP A 84 -12.23 6.58 -6.96
C ASP A 84 -11.65 5.31 -7.62
N SER A 85 -12.51 4.33 -7.90
CA SER A 85 -12.10 3.06 -8.50
C SER A 85 -11.39 3.21 -9.84
N ASP A 86 -11.87 4.12 -10.68
CA ASP A 86 -11.39 4.30 -12.05
C ASP A 86 -10.04 5.03 -12.02
N GLN A 87 -9.90 6.00 -11.12
CA GLN A 87 -8.66 6.71 -10.82
C GLN A 87 -7.60 5.79 -10.23
N ALA A 88 -7.98 4.88 -9.33
CA ALA A 88 -7.08 3.90 -8.75
C ALA A 88 -6.57 2.89 -9.80
N GLU A 89 -7.45 2.42 -10.69
CA GLU A 89 -7.07 1.55 -11.81
C GLU A 89 -6.12 2.25 -12.78
N TYR A 90 -6.40 3.52 -13.09
CA TYR A 90 -5.52 4.32 -13.92
C TYR A 90 -4.15 4.52 -13.27
N LEU A 91 -4.10 4.87 -11.98
CA LEU A 91 -2.85 5.01 -11.22
C LEU A 91 -2.02 3.72 -11.26
N ASP A 92 -2.65 2.58 -11.05
CA ASP A 92 -2.00 1.26 -11.09
C ASP A 92 -1.43 0.98 -12.49
N SER A 93 -2.16 1.33 -13.54
CA SER A 93 -1.69 1.14 -14.92
C SER A 93 -0.47 1.98 -15.30
N LEU A 94 -0.35 3.17 -14.72
CA LEU A 94 0.81 4.05 -14.91
C LEU A 94 2.04 3.52 -14.16
N ALA A 95 1.83 2.94 -12.98
CA ALA A 95 2.89 2.41 -12.14
C ALA A 95 3.39 1.03 -12.57
N ASN A 96 2.49 0.16 -13.05
CA ASN A 96 2.77 -1.24 -13.36
C ASN A 96 2.93 -1.51 -14.85
N HIS A 97 3.23 -0.50 -15.67
CA HIS A 97 3.09 -0.60 -17.13
C HIS A 97 3.80 -1.82 -17.71
N ALA A 98 3.02 -2.88 -17.91
CA ALA A 98 3.29 -4.08 -18.67
C ALA A 98 2.08 -4.32 -19.57
N GLY A 99 1.74 -3.32 -20.39
CA GLY A 99 0.70 -3.41 -21.40
C GLY A 99 -0.70 -3.50 -20.83
N HIS A 100 -1.44 -2.38 -20.88
CA HIS A 100 -2.89 -2.43 -20.94
C HIS A 100 -3.31 -3.11 -22.24
N GLN A 101 -3.35 -4.44 -22.22
CA GLN A 101 -4.25 -5.19 -23.09
C GLN A 101 -5.60 -5.20 -22.34
N PRO A 102 -6.70 -4.69 -22.93
CA PRO A 102 -7.99 -4.66 -22.25
C PRO A 102 -8.44 -6.11 -22.04
N ALA A 103 -8.20 -6.64 -20.85
CA ALA A 103 -8.78 -7.89 -20.41
C ALA A 103 -10.26 -7.61 -20.13
N THR A 104 -11.06 -7.91 -21.14
CA THR A 104 -12.49 -8.07 -21.03
C THR A 104 -12.84 -8.85 -19.74
N THR A 105 -13.79 -8.30 -18.98
CA THR A 105 -14.72 -9.05 -18.12
C THR A 105 -14.13 -9.89 -16.97
N LYS A 106 -13.98 -9.24 -15.80
CA LYS A 106 -14.61 -9.56 -14.50
C LYS A 106 -13.81 -8.87 -13.38
N PRO A 107 -14.44 -8.45 -12.25
CA PRO A 107 -13.68 -8.19 -11.04
C PRO A 107 -13.11 -9.53 -10.59
N VAL A 108 -11.92 -9.86 -11.06
CA VAL A 108 -11.15 -10.95 -10.49
C VAL A 108 -10.78 -10.43 -9.11
N ARG A 109 -11.58 -10.81 -8.11
CA ARG A 109 -11.03 -11.05 -6.77
C ARG A 109 -9.97 -12.12 -7.03
N THR A 110 -8.76 -11.70 -7.36
CA THR A 110 -7.59 -12.54 -7.27
C THR A 110 -7.48 -12.79 -5.78
N SER A 111 -8.22 -13.80 -5.29
CA SER A 111 -7.79 -14.49 -4.10
C SER A 111 -6.37 -14.90 -4.41
N SER A 112 -5.39 -14.16 -3.91
CA SER A 112 -4.00 -14.49 -4.12
C SER A 112 -3.83 -15.86 -3.48
N ARG A 113 -3.93 -16.91 -4.29
CA ARG A 113 -4.00 -18.27 -3.77
C ARG A 113 -2.66 -18.54 -3.12
N ILE A 114 -2.68 -18.74 -1.81
CA ILE A 114 -1.49 -19.13 -1.06
C ILE A 114 -0.95 -20.41 -1.68
N ARG A 115 0.34 -20.38 -2.03
CA ARG A 115 1.05 -21.59 -2.46
C ARG A 115 0.97 -22.64 -1.35
N PRO A 116 0.67 -23.91 -1.62
CA PRO A 116 0.55 -24.95 -0.60
C PRO A 116 1.75 -25.07 0.35
N GLN A 117 2.94 -24.68 -0.12
CA GLN A 117 4.17 -24.60 0.67
C GLN A 117 4.09 -23.53 1.77
N VAL A 118 3.60 -22.33 1.44
CA VAL A 118 3.43 -21.21 2.39
C VAL A 118 2.35 -21.55 3.43
N ARG A 119 1.30 -22.26 3.01
CA ARG A 119 0.29 -22.79 3.94
C ARG A 119 0.90 -23.79 4.92
N ARG A 120 1.71 -24.74 4.44
CA ARG A 120 2.41 -25.68 5.33
C ARG A 120 3.35 -24.99 6.33
N LEU A 121 4.03 -23.92 5.91
CA LEU A 121 4.89 -23.14 6.80
C LEU A 121 4.11 -22.41 7.88
N ILE A 122 2.98 -21.77 7.55
CA ILE A 122 2.17 -21.08 8.56
C ILE A 122 1.51 -22.07 9.54
N ASP A 123 1.15 -23.26 9.05
CA ASP A 123 0.59 -24.34 9.87
C ASP A 123 1.64 -24.94 10.83
N GLN A 124 2.94 -24.87 10.50
CA GLN A 124 4.03 -25.30 11.38
C GLN A 124 4.30 -24.34 12.55
N LEU A 125 3.90 -23.07 12.41
CA LEU A 125 4.01 -22.05 13.46
C LEU A 125 2.88 -22.20 14.51
N ALA A 126 2.53 -23.42 14.90
CA ALA A 126 1.34 -23.72 15.71
C ALA A 126 1.30 -23.00 17.08
N ASP A 127 2.46 -22.67 17.65
CA ASP A 127 2.59 -21.96 18.93
C ASP A 127 2.85 -20.45 18.77
N THR A 128 2.91 -19.94 17.53
CA THR A 128 3.17 -18.54 17.21
C THR A 128 2.08 -18.00 16.27
N PRO A 129 1.25 -17.05 16.72
CA PRO A 129 0.26 -16.41 15.85
C PRO A 129 0.92 -15.80 14.61
N ALA A 130 0.44 -16.18 13.44
CA ALA A 130 0.96 -15.72 12.16
C ALA A 130 -0.18 -15.45 11.17
N ILE A 131 0.01 -14.43 10.33
CA ILE A 131 -0.87 -14.05 9.23
C ILE A 131 -0.07 -13.96 7.93
N VAL A 132 -0.71 -14.33 6.81
CA VAL A 132 -0.16 -14.14 5.46
C VAL A 132 -1.00 -13.08 4.77
N LEU A 133 -0.36 -11.98 4.41
CA LEU A 133 -0.96 -10.85 3.71
C LEU A 133 -0.69 -10.96 2.21
N GLY A 134 -1.69 -10.60 1.41
CA GLY A 134 -1.55 -10.45 -0.02
C GLY A 134 -0.95 -9.09 -0.40
N PRO A 135 -0.66 -8.89 -1.70
CA PRO A 135 -0.08 -7.65 -2.20
C PRO A 135 -0.91 -6.39 -1.89
N ARG A 136 -2.21 -6.56 -1.61
CA ARG A 136 -3.15 -5.49 -1.25
C ARG A 136 -3.57 -5.54 0.23
N THR A 137 -2.74 -6.15 1.10
CA THR A 137 -3.01 -6.28 2.55
C THR A 137 -4.27 -7.10 2.85
N ASP A 138 -4.78 -7.87 1.89
CA ASP A 138 -5.84 -8.83 2.10
C ASP A 138 -5.33 -10.04 2.89
N ILE A 139 -6.10 -10.51 3.87
CA ILE A 139 -5.70 -11.66 4.68
C ILE A 139 -5.93 -12.93 3.86
N LEU A 140 -4.84 -13.57 3.45
CA LEU A 140 -4.88 -14.78 2.65
C LEU A 140 -4.99 -16.05 3.50
N ALA A 141 -4.34 -16.05 4.68
CA ALA A 141 -4.45 -17.08 5.72
C ALA A 141 -3.99 -16.56 7.07
N TRP A 142 -4.41 -17.25 8.12
CA TRP A 142 -3.90 -17.12 9.47
C TRP A 142 -3.84 -18.50 10.14
N ASN A 143 -2.95 -18.68 11.10
CA ASN A 143 -2.97 -19.85 11.98
C ASN A 143 -3.66 -19.50 13.32
N ARG A 144 -4.12 -20.52 14.05
CA ARG A 144 -4.58 -20.35 15.44
C ARG A 144 -3.40 -20.66 16.35
N GLY A 145 -2.55 -19.65 16.60
CA GLY A 145 -1.45 -19.79 17.54
C GLY A 145 -1.98 -20.17 18.94
N LYS A 146 -1.48 -21.26 19.52
CA LYS A 146 -1.75 -21.55 20.93
C LYS A 146 -0.91 -20.61 21.79
N LEU A 147 -1.55 -19.90 22.71
CA LEU A 147 -0.83 -19.13 23.75
C LEU A 147 0.11 -20.09 24.49
N PRO A 148 1.41 -19.75 24.64
CA PRO A 148 2.32 -20.60 25.40
C PRO A 148 1.78 -20.78 26.82
N HIS A 149 1.66 -22.04 27.25
CA HIS A 149 1.28 -22.36 28.62
C HIS A 149 2.29 -21.68 29.57
N PRO A 150 1.88 -20.87 30.56
CA PRO A 150 2.82 -20.32 31.52
C PRO A 150 3.61 -21.48 32.14
N ALA A 151 4.93 -21.45 31.94
CA ALA A 151 5.85 -22.47 32.42
C ALA A 151 5.55 -22.72 33.90
N LYS A 152 5.20 -23.97 34.25
CA LYS A 152 5.07 -24.35 35.66
C LYS A 152 6.41 -24.05 36.32
N ALA A 153 6.41 -23.06 37.22
CA ALA A 153 7.53 -22.77 38.10
C ALA A 153 7.95 -24.08 38.74
N ARG A 154 9.16 -24.55 38.40
CA ARG A 154 9.78 -25.66 39.12
C ARG A 154 9.89 -25.19 40.57
N ARG A 155 9.02 -25.70 41.43
CA ARG A 155 9.22 -25.62 42.87
C ARG A 155 10.52 -26.34 43.16
N THR A 156 11.56 -25.58 43.44
CA THR A 156 12.73 -26.08 44.16
C THR A 156 12.25 -26.48 45.56
N GLY A 157 11.97 -27.76 45.75
CA GLY A 157 11.99 -28.45 47.05
C GLY A 157 13.12 -29.48 46.97
N SER A 158 14.25 -29.22 47.62
CA SER A 158 14.58 -29.57 49.02
C SER A 158 15.09 -31.00 49.14
N CYS A 159 16.38 -31.16 49.41
CA CYS A 159 16.91 -31.61 50.70
C CYS A 159 18.45 -31.54 50.67
#